data_AF-A0A0L0GML1-F1
#
_entry.id   AF-A0A0L0GML1-F1
#
_cell.length_a   1.000
_cell.length_b   1.000
_cell.length_c   1.000
_cell.angle_alpha   90.00
_cell.angle_beta   90.00
_cell.angle_gamma   90.00
#
_symmetry.space_group_name_H-M   'P 1'
#
loop_
_entity.id
_entity.type
_entity.pdbx_description
1 polymer ?
#
loop_
_entity_poly.entity_id
_entity_poly.type
_entity_poly.pdbx_seq_one_letter_code
_entity_poly.pdbx_strand_id
1 'polypeptide(L)'
;MQLLRQDLADLFVEIGRDWPSGAVILALKRKGVTLGDIESDLGVKEGSVRNVFYRKCDRYEAAIAQKIGVTPDLIWPSRYPSEARLSA
;
A
#
# COMPACT_ATOMS: atom_id res chain seq x y z
N MET A 1 23.62 -21.88 -0.81
CA MET A 1 22.27 -21.63 -0.28
C MET A 1 21.56 -20.69 -1.24
N GLN A 2 20.49 -21.15 -1.87
CA GLN A 2 19.77 -20.40 -2.90
C GLN A 2 18.59 -19.70 -2.21
N LEU A 3 18.66 -18.38 -2.07
CA LEU A 3 17.52 -17.59 -1.60
C LEU A 3 16.42 -17.69 -2.66
N LEU A 4 15.25 -18.21 -2.28
CA LEU A 4 14.07 -18.22 -3.14
C LEU A 4 13.56 -16.78 -3.29
N ARG A 5 12.91 -16.49 -4.42
CA ARG A 5 12.30 -15.16 -4.67
C ARG A 5 11.31 -14.75 -3.57
N GLN A 6 10.74 -15.72 -2.86
CA GLN A 6 9.82 -15.51 -1.74
C GLN A 6 10.57 -15.03 -0.49
N ASP A 7 11.70 -15.66 -0.14
CA ASP A 7 12.54 -15.26 1.00
C ASP A 7 13.00 -13.79 0.92
N LEU A 8 13.22 -13.28 -0.30
CA LEU A 8 13.58 -11.88 -0.51
C LEU A 8 12.41 -10.92 -0.35
N ALA A 9 11.17 -11.37 -0.59
CA ALA A 9 9.97 -10.55 -0.41
C ALA A 9 9.62 -10.41 1.07
N ASP A 10 9.82 -11.48 1.85
CA ASP A 10 9.60 -11.51 3.29
C ASP A 10 10.49 -10.53 4.07
N LEU A 11 11.64 -10.14 3.49
CA LEU A 11 12.49 -9.07 4.04
C LEU A 11 11.83 -7.68 4.02
N PHE A 12 10.82 -7.47 3.18
CA PHE A 12 10.20 -6.15 2.97
C PHE A 12 8.71 -6.10 3.30
N VAL A 13 8.01 -7.24 3.23
CA VAL A 13 6.57 -7.33 3.45
C VAL A 13 6.25 -8.63 4.20
N GLU A 14 5.61 -8.52 5.35
CA GLU A 14 5.09 -9.66 6.11
C GLU A 14 3.61 -9.87 5.79
N ILE A 15 3.20 -11.12 5.54
CA ILE A 15 1.79 -11.46 5.30
C ILE A 15 0.96 -11.15 6.55
N GLY A 16 -0.13 -10.40 6.38
CA GLY A 16 -1.02 -10.03 7.48
C GLY A 16 -0.58 -8.79 8.26
N ARG A 17 0.47 -8.09 7.84
CA ARG A 17 0.86 -6.78 8.37
C ARG A 17 0.78 -5.68 7.33
N ASP A 18 0.56 -4.46 7.81
CA ASP A 18 0.62 -3.27 7.00
C ASP A 18 2.01 -3.09 6.40
N TRP A 19 2.05 -2.77 5.11
CA TRP A 19 3.30 -2.54 4.41
C TRP A 19 4.03 -1.34 5.03
N PRO A 20 5.35 -1.42 5.19
CA PRO A 20 6.12 -0.26 5.56
C PRO A 20 6.01 0.81 4.47
N SER A 21 6.01 2.09 4.86
CA SER A 21 5.90 3.21 3.91
C SER A 21 6.95 3.15 2.79
N GLY A 22 8.16 2.69 3.09
CA GLY A 22 9.22 2.47 2.10
C GLY A 22 8.86 1.43 1.03
N ALA A 23 8.19 0.33 1.40
CA ALA A 23 7.74 -0.68 0.43
C ALA A 23 6.66 -0.13 -0.50
N VAL A 24 5.71 0.64 0.05
CA VAL A 24 4.66 1.32 -0.75
C VAL A 24 5.29 2.32 -1.73
N ILE A 25 6.21 3.16 -1.27
CA ILE A 25 6.91 4.13 -2.13
C ILE A 25 7.73 3.41 -3.20
N LEU A 26 8.41 2.32 -2.85
CA LEU A 26 9.18 1.52 -3.81
C LEU A 26 8.27 0.86 -4.86
N ALA A 27 7.11 0.35 -4.46
CA ALA A 27 6.12 -0.23 -5.36
C ALA A 27 5.57 0.82 -6.35
N LEU A 28 5.24 2.01 -5.85
CA LEU A 28 4.85 3.16 -6.70
C LEU A 28 5.97 3.53 -7.68
N LYS A 29 7.20 3.64 -7.19
CA LYS A 29 8.38 3.96 -8.03
C LYS A 29 8.61 2.90 -9.11
N ARG A 30 8.39 1.61 -8.82
CA ARG A 30 8.46 0.52 -9.81
C ARG A 30 7.39 0.62 -10.89
N LYS A 31 6.24 1.24 -10.59
CA LYS A 31 5.19 1.58 -11.56
C LYS A 31 5.45 2.90 -12.30
N GLY A 32 6.52 3.62 -11.95
CA GLY A 32 6.80 4.95 -12.51
C GLY A 32 5.84 6.03 -11.99
N VAL A 33 5.18 5.81 -10.86
CA VAL A 33 4.23 6.75 -10.26
C VAL A 33 4.83 7.34 -8.98
N THR A 34 4.62 8.63 -8.75
CA THR A 34 4.98 9.32 -7.52
C THR A 34 3.74 9.66 -6.69
N LEU A 35 3.94 10.00 -5.41
CA LEU A 35 2.84 10.49 -4.56
C LEU A 35 2.25 11.80 -5.11
N GLY A 36 3.07 12.66 -5.73
CA GLY A 36 2.61 13.90 -6.35
C GLY A 36 1.70 13.67 -7.56
N ASP A 37 1.95 12.61 -8.35
CA ASP A 37 1.07 12.23 -9.45
C ASP A 37 -0.30 11.80 -8.94
N ILE A 38 -0.34 11.08 -7.81
CA ILE A 38 -1.58 10.68 -7.14
C ILE A 38 -2.31 11.90 -6.56
N GLU A 39 -1.57 12.84 -5.96
CA GLU A 39 -2.14 14.09 -5.44
C GLU A 39 -2.76 14.93 -6.55
N SER A 40 -2.10 14.99 -7.72
CA SER A 40 -2.58 15.67 -8.92
C SER A 40 -3.83 15.01 -9.49
N ASP A 41 -3.86 13.68 -9.57
CA ASP A 41 -5.00 12.88 -10.04
C ASP A 41 -6.23 13.03 -9.12
N LEU A 42 -6.00 13.16 -7.81
CA LEU A 42 -7.06 13.37 -6.82
C LEU A 42 -7.49 14.83 -6.67
N GLY A 43 -6.73 15.78 -7.23
CA GLY A 43 -6.95 17.21 -7.06
C GLY A 43 -6.76 17.69 -5.61
N VAL A 44 -5.85 17.07 -4.86
CA VAL A 44 -5.57 17.42 -3.45
C VAL A 44 -4.27 18.19 -3.31
N LYS A 45 -4.10 18.89 -2.18
CA LYS A 45 -2.88 19.65 -1.91
C LYS A 45 -1.67 18.72 -1.80
N GLU A 46 -0.56 19.16 -2.36
CA GLU A 46 0.72 18.45 -2.27
C GLU A 46 1.08 18.11 -0.80
N GLY A 47 1.51 16.87 -0.57
CA GLY A 47 1.80 16.31 0.75
C GLY A 47 0.60 15.74 1.51
N SER A 48 -0.64 15.92 1.02
CA SER A 48 -1.85 15.39 1.67
C SER A 48 -1.92 13.86 1.63
N VAL A 49 -1.43 13.23 0.56
CA VAL A 49 -1.49 11.77 0.41
C VAL A 49 -0.51 11.09 1.38
N ARG A 50 0.57 11.78 1.80
CA ARG A 50 1.50 11.27 2.82
C ARG A 50 0.81 10.98 4.17
N ASN A 51 -0.35 11.60 4.44
CA ASN A 51 -1.14 11.31 5.64
C ASN A 51 -1.65 9.87 5.71
N VAL A 52 -1.72 9.16 4.57
CA VAL A 52 -2.14 7.76 4.51
C VAL A 52 -1.28 6.84 5.39
N PHE A 53 0.00 7.17 5.59
CA PHE A 53 0.90 6.37 6.42
C PHE A 53 0.63 6.53 7.92
N TYR A 54 0.00 7.64 8.32
CA TYR A 54 -0.24 7.98 9.72
C TYR A 54 -1.70 7.80 10.14
N ARG A 55 -2.64 7.92 9.20
CA ARG A 55 -4.08 7.88 9.45
C ARG A 55 -4.80 7.07 8.37
N LYS A 56 -5.91 6.43 8.76
CA LYS A 56 -6.82 5.77 7.81
C LYS A 56 -7.45 6.82 6.89
N CYS A 57 -7.26 6.66 5.59
CA CYS A 57 -7.77 7.56 4.56
C CYS A 57 -8.19 6.73 3.35
N ASP A 58 -9.41 6.19 3.36
CA ASP A 58 -9.90 5.25 2.34
C ASP A 58 -9.70 5.76 0.91
N ARG A 59 -9.90 7.07 0.68
CA ARG A 59 -9.69 7.69 -0.65
C ARG A 59 -8.23 7.62 -1.12
N TYR A 60 -7.27 7.83 -0.23
CA TYR A 60 -5.83 7.80 -0.55
C TYR A 60 -5.31 6.37 -0.64
N GLU A 61 -5.79 5.51 0.26
CA GLU A 61 -5.47 4.08 0.26
C GLU A 61 -5.92 3.43 -1.05
N ALA A 62 -7.15 3.68 -1.48
CA ALA A 62 -7.69 3.19 -2.74
C ALA A 62 -6.89 3.70 -3.95
N ALA A 63 -6.53 4.99 -3.97
CA ALA A 63 -5.76 5.57 -5.08
C ALA A 63 -4.37 4.96 -5.21
N ILE A 64 -3.66 4.78 -4.08
CA ILE A 64 -2.35 4.13 -4.06
C ILE A 64 -2.47 2.67 -4.51
N ALA A 65 -3.42 1.93 -3.95
CA ALA A 65 -3.66 0.53 -4.28
C ALA A 65 -3.95 0.36 -5.78
N GLN A 66 -4.79 1.23 -6.35
CA GLN A 66 -5.10 1.25 -7.78
C GLN A 66 -3.85 1.48 -8.65
N LYS A 67 -2.99 2.44 -8.32
CA LYS A 67 -1.75 2.69 -9.10
C LYS A 67 -0.75 1.53 -8.99
N ILE A 68 -0.68 0.86 -7.83
CA ILE A 68 0.15 -0.33 -7.64
C ILE A 68 -0.47 -1.55 -8.35
N GLY A 69 -1.80 -1.57 -8.53
CA GLY A 69 -2.54 -2.67 -9.14
C GLY A 69 -2.87 -3.78 -8.14
N VAL A 70 -3.05 -3.43 -6.87
CA VAL A 70 -3.43 -4.35 -5.79
C VAL A 70 -4.66 -3.79 -5.06
N THR A 71 -5.23 -4.56 -4.16
CA THR A 71 -6.30 -4.09 -3.29
C THR A 71 -5.73 -3.40 -2.04
N PRO A 72 -6.43 -2.40 -1.46
CA PRO A 72 -5.93 -1.68 -0.31
C PRO A 72 -5.81 -2.56 0.95
N ASP A 73 -6.59 -3.64 1.07
CA ASP A 73 -6.46 -4.65 2.13
C ASP A 73 -5.15 -5.43 2.07
N LEU A 74 -4.54 -5.57 0.89
CA LEU A 74 -3.24 -6.21 0.76
C LEU A 74 -2.10 -5.33 1.32
N ILE A 75 -2.23 -4.02 1.17
CA ILE A 75 -1.25 -3.03 1.65
C ILE A 75 -1.47 -2.73 3.13
N TRP A 76 -2.72 -2.61 3.56
CA TRP A 76 -3.11 -2.30 4.94
C TRP A 76 -4.10 -3.33 5.53
N PRO A 77 -3.70 -4.60 5.69
CA PRO A 77 -4.58 -5.64 6.24
C PRO A 77 -5.08 -5.31 7.65
N SER A 78 -4.40 -4.45 8.42
CA SER A 78 -4.89 -4.01 9.73
C SER A 78 -6.13 -3.10 9.64
N ARG A 79 -6.28 -2.36 8.54
CA ARG A 79 -7.32 -1.33 8.35
C ARG A 79 -8.58 -1.87 7.68
N TYR A 80 -8.44 -3.01 7.00
CA TYR A 80 -9.50 -3.73 6.31
C TYR A 80 -9.67 -5.10 6.96
N PRO A 81 -10.49 -5.22 8.01
CA PRO A 81 -10.85 -6.52 8.52
C PRO A 81 -11.54 -7.29 7.39
N SER A 82 -10.91 -8.37 6.94
CA SER A 82 -11.53 -9.28 5.99
C SER A 82 -12.83 -9.80 6.60
N GLU A 83 -13.96 -9.47 5.98
CA GLU A 83 -15.27 -10.08 6.31
C GLU A 83 -15.23 -11.61 6.23
N ALA A 84 -14.23 -12.18 5.55
CA ALA A 84 -13.94 -13.60 5.52
C ALA A 84 -13.63 -14.22 6.91
N ARG A 85 -13.36 -13.42 7.96
CA ARG A 85 -13.21 -13.93 9.34
C ARG A 85 -14.47 -13.81 10.20
N LEU A 86 -15.50 -13.11 9.73
CA LEU A 86 -16.78 -12.92 10.45
C LEU A 86 -17.85 -13.97 10.09
N SER A 87 -17.51 -14.96 9.25
CA SER A 87 -18.42 -16.01 8.80
C SER A 87 -17.95 -17.44 9.11
N ALA A 88 -17.07 -17.62 10.11
CA ALA A 88 -16.66 -18.93 10.62
C ALA A 88 -17.27 -19.21 12.01
#